data_AF-A0A221LB31-F1
#
_entry.id   AF-A0A221LB31-F1
#
_cell.length_a   1.000
_cell.length_b   1.000
_cell.length_c   1.000
_cell.angle_alpha   90.00
_cell.angle_beta   90.00
_cell.angle_gamma   90.00
#
_symmetry.space_group_name_H-M   'P 1'
#
loop_
_entity.id
_entity.type
_entity.pdbx_description
1 polymer ?
#
loop_
_entity_poly.entity_id
_entity_poly.type
_entity_poly.pdbx_seq_one_letter_code
_entity_poly.pdbx_strand_id
1 'polypeptide(L)'
;MVKQNNLKESLLPRSLDSSNEHHQKDVVRRRFRRARSAPQTEHLPGEENGTSSTTSQCEPVVGNLHPSLRKIAAFLLLYLGLGAVCFYAVRHQITGKKTNDIVDALYFCVVTMTTAGYGDLTPDSVLAKLLACAFVFSGMALVGLILSKGADYLVEKQEALIVKTMHMRKKLVSSDILKEIETNKTKYKFLLALIFLLILIFTGTIFLTLVEKLDIINAFYCVCATITTLGYGDYSFSTEGGRIFAVLWILTSTICLAQFFLYLAELNTEKRQKALVKCVLTRPVTNEDLEAADIDDNGAVDAAEFVLYKLKEMGKITQEDILLVMEEFHELDVDQSGTLSLSDITLAQSSPQATHPTSDMKRP
;
A
#
# COMPACT_ATOMS: atom_id res chain seq x y z
N MET A 1 5.99 60.31 -6.98
CA MET A 1 6.82 61.52 -6.78
C MET A 1 8.27 61.07 -6.65
N VAL A 2 9.14 61.72 -7.43
CA VAL A 2 10.57 61.43 -7.64
C VAL A 2 11.44 62.05 -6.54
N LYS A 3 12.56 61.39 -6.21
CA LYS A 3 13.92 61.90 -5.84
C LYS A 3 14.67 60.76 -5.14
N GLN A 4 15.65 60.05 -5.72
CA GLN A 4 16.95 60.41 -6.32
C GLN A 4 17.95 61.06 -5.35
N ASN A 5 19.10 60.39 -5.16
CA ASN A 5 20.45 60.82 -4.72
C ASN A 5 21.16 59.59 -4.10
N ASN A 6 22.44 59.24 -4.29
CA ASN A 6 23.61 59.67 -5.06
C ASN A 6 24.57 58.44 -5.01
N LEU A 7 25.12 57.92 -6.10
CA LEU A 7 26.25 58.39 -6.93
C LEU A 7 27.64 58.28 -6.25
N LYS A 8 28.46 57.36 -6.79
CA LYS A 8 29.90 57.46 -7.08
C LYS A 8 30.23 56.27 -8.02
N GLU A 9 30.27 56.46 -9.34
CA GLU A 9 31.43 56.88 -10.18
C GLU A 9 32.65 55.95 -10.01
N SER A 10 33.41 55.53 -11.01
CA SER A 10 33.43 55.71 -12.48
C SER A 10 34.63 54.88 -12.99
N LEU A 11 34.71 54.69 -14.31
CA LEU A 11 35.90 54.47 -15.16
C LEU A 11 35.92 53.15 -15.97
N LEU A 12 35.41 53.27 -17.19
CA LEU A 12 35.86 52.53 -18.39
C LEU A 12 37.25 53.07 -18.83
N PRO A 13 38.04 52.33 -19.64
CA PRO A 13 37.88 52.42 -21.09
C PRO A 13 38.06 51.10 -21.87
N ARG A 14 37.75 51.23 -23.14
CA ARG A 14 37.50 50.24 -24.19
C ARG A 14 38.79 49.94 -25.01
N SER A 15 38.77 48.77 -25.67
CA SER A 15 39.46 48.36 -26.93
C SER A 15 40.97 48.10 -26.94
N LEU A 16 41.37 46.91 -27.44
CA LEU A 16 41.82 46.69 -28.84
C LEU A 16 42.18 45.21 -29.09
N ASP A 17 41.92 44.77 -30.34
CA ASP A 17 42.29 43.49 -30.94
C ASP A 17 43.81 43.23 -31.00
N SER A 18 44.24 41.96 -30.93
CA SER A 18 44.78 41.20 -32.09
C SER A 18 45.67 40.00 -31.69
N SER A 19 45.47 38.90 -32.44
CA SER A 19 46.46 37.91 -32.91
C SER A 19 46.97 36.76 -32.02
N ASN A 20 46.67 35.54 -32.51
CA ASN A 20 47.47 34.30 -32.58
C ASN A 20 48.13 33.70 -31.31
N GLU A 21 47.79 32.46 -30.97
CA GLU A 21 48.57 31.27 -31.36
C GLU A 21 47.98 29.96 -30.82
N HIS A 22 48.28 28.89 -31.55
CA HIS A 22 47.90 27.49 -31.39
C HIS A 22 48.08 26.92 -29.97
N HIS A 23 47.09 26.13 -29.50
CA HIS A 23 47.37 24.81 -28.90
C HIS A 23 46.15 23.90 -28.96
N GLN A 24 46.20 22.97 -29.91
CA GLN A 24 45.28 21.87 -30.08
C GLN A 24 45.69 20.74 -29.12
N LYS A 25 44.86 20.47 -28.10
CA LYS A 25 44.93 19.23 -27.32
C LYS A 25 43.71 18.37 -27.65
N ASP A 26 43.96 17.30 -28.38
CA ASP A 26 43.00 16.27 -28.73
C ASP A 26 42.42 15.62 -27.47
N VAL A 27 41.14 15.85 -27.21
CA VAL A 27 40.37 15.10 -26.22
C VAL A 27 39.72 13.92 -26.94
N VAL A 28 40.29 12.72 -26.75
CA VAL A 28 39.69 11.45 -27.21
C VAL A 28 38.42 11.17 -26.40
N ARG A 29 37.27 11.66 -26.89
CA ARG A 29 35.94 11.30 -26.38
C ARG A 29 35.57 9.90 -26.87
N ARG A 30 35.63 8.89 -26.00
CA ARG A 30 35.05 7.55 -26.25
C ARG A 30 33.54 7.70 -26.47
N ARG A 31 33.08 7.48 -27.70
CA ARG A 31 31.66 7.46 -28.10
C ARG A 31 31.03 6.13 -27.68
N PHE A 32 30.12 6.15 -26.71
CA PHE A 32 29.21 5.05 -26.45
C PHE A 32 28.29 4.83 -27.66
N ARG A 33 28.42 3.66 -28.32
CA ARG A 33 27.54 3.27 -29.43
C ARG A 33 26.18 2.86 -28.87
N ARG A 34 25.18 3.70 -29.11
CA ARG A 34 23.76 3.42 -28.86
C ARG A 34 23.23 2.50 -29.96
N ALA A 35 22.94 1.25 -29.65
CA ALA A 35 22.28 0.33 -30.56
C ALA A 35 20.83 0.79 -30.81
N ARG A 36 20.48 1.04 -32.07
CA ARG A 36 19.11 1.35 -32.53
C ARG A 36 18.83 0.43 -33.70
N SER A 37 17.91 -0.52 -33.55
CA SER A 37 17.31 -1.27 -34.66
C SER A 37 16.05 -2.01 -34.18
N ALA A 38 14.88 -1.46 -34.47
CA ALA A 38 13.66 -2.23 -34.71
C ALA A 38 12.93 -1.51 -35.86
N PRO A 39 12.53 -2.19 -36.96
CA PRO A 39 11.94 -1.52 -38.10
C PRO A 39 10.47 -1.18 -37.86
N GLN A 40 10.06 0.01 -38.30
CA GLN A 40 8.66 0.42 -38.43
C GLN A 40 8.07 -0.20 -39.69
N THR A 41 7.01 -0.99 -39.56
CA THR A 41 6.15 -1.39 -40.67
C THR A 41 5.18 -0.25 -41.01
N GLU A 42 5.30 0.27 -42.23
CA GLU A 42 4.30 1.13 -42.88
C GLU A 42 3.06 0.32 -43.26
N HIS A 43 1.88 0.85 -42.95
CA HIS A 43 0.64 0.45 -43.62
C HIS A 43 -0.17 1.69 -43.96
N LEU A 44 -0.45 1.84 -45.26
CA LEU A 44 -1.24 2.90 -45.88
C LEU A 44 -2.75 2.69 -45.63
N PRO A 45 -3.57 3.77 -45.69
CA PRO A 45 -4.98 3.72 -45.35
C PRO A 45 -5.85 3.25 -46.52
N GLY A 46 -6.81 2.37 -46.24
CA GLY A 46 -7.93 2.06 -47.12
C GLY A 46 -9.22 2.53 -46.46
N GLU A 47 -9.93 3.44 -47.13
CA GLU A 47 -11.30 3.83 -46.84
C GLU A 47 -12.23 2.61 -46.95
N GLU A 48 -13.19 2.48 -46.03
CA GLU A 48 -14.51 1.95 -46.36
C GLU A 48 -15.57 2.46 -45.36
N ASN A 49 -16.55 3.18 -45.89
CA ASN A 49 -17.79 3.57 -45.24
C ASN A 49 -18.66 2.34 -45.00
N GLY A 50 -19.19 2.18 -43.79
CA GLY A 50 -20.13 1.10 -43.49
C GLY A 50 -20.80 1.23 -42.13
N THR A 51 -21.94 1.92 -42.13
CA THR A 51 -22.90 2.05 -41.03
C THR A 51 -23.22 0.70 -40.38
N SER A 52 -22.95 0.52 -39.09
CA SER A 52 -23.65 -0.46 -38.27
C SER A 52 -23.78 0.01 -36.83
N SER A 53 -25.00 0.43 -36.51
CA SER A 53 -25.53 0.56 -35.16
C SER A 53 -25.24 -0.72 -34.36
N THR A 54 -24.40 -0.63 -33.33
CA THR A 54 -24.30 -1.68 -32.32
C THR A 54 -24.77 -1.14 -30.99
N THR A 55 -25.91 -1.67 -30.59
CA THR A 55 -26.60 -1.58 -29.32
C THR A 55 -25.63 -1.58 -28.13
N SER A 56 -25.55 -0.46 -27.42
CA SER A 56 -24.95 -0.37 -26.10
C SER A 56 -25.80 -1.15 -25.10
N GLN A 57 -25.56 -2.46 -25.00
CA GLN A 57 -26.06 -3.23 -23.86
C GLN A 57 -25.25 -2.85 -22.62
N CYS A 58 -25.98 -2.33 -21.63
CA CYS A 58 -25.48 -2.06 -20.29
C CYS A 58 -25.31 -3.42 -19.58
N GLU A 59 -24.08 -3.93 -19.50
CA GLU A 59 -23.79 -5.05 -18.62
C GLU A 59 -23.93 -4.61 -17.14
N PRO A 60 -24.47 -5.47 -16.28
CA PRO A 60 -24.61 -5.15 -14.86
C PRO A 60 -23.24 -4.93 -14.22
N VAL A 61 -23.14 -3.85 -13.43
CA VAL A 61 -21.94 -3.32 -12.76
C VAL A 61 -21.46 -4.22 -11.60
N VAL A 62 -21.41 -5.54 -11.81
CA VAL A 62 -20.83 -6.52 -10.88
C VAL A 62 -19.64 -7.21 -11.56
N GLY A 63 -18.75 -6.39 -12.11
CA GLY A 63 -17.55 -6.83 -12.84
C GLY A 63 -16.45 -7.34 -11.91
N ASN A 64 -16.26 -8.66 -11.90
CA ASN A 64 -15.03 -9.38 -11.52
C ASN A 64 -14.29 -8.91 -10.25
N LEU A 65 -14.88 -9.22 -9.09
CA LEU A 65 -14.18 -9.24 -7.81
C LEU A 65 -13.01 -10.26 -7.89
N HIS A 66 -11.79 -9.86 -7.48
CA HIS A 66 -10.60 -10.71 -7.55
C HIS A 66 -10.83 -12.04 -6.80
N PRO A 67 -10.35 -13.18 -7.32
CA PRO A 67 -10.63 -14.50 -6.75
C PRO A 67 -10.25 -14.62 -5.27
N SER A 68 -9.22 -13.90 -4.80
CA SER A 68 -8.88 -13.86 -3.37
C SER A 68 -9.96 -13.21 -2.51
N LEU A 69 -10.51 -12.07 -2.94
CA LEU A 69 -11.59 -11.37 -2.22
C LEU A 69 -12.89 -12.17 -2.21
N ARG A 70 -13.22 -12.86 -3.31
CA ARG A 70 -14.40 -13.76 -3.34
C ARG A 70 -14.29 -14.86 -2.29
N LYS A 71 -13.10 -15.47 -2.16
CA LYS A 71 -12.85 -16.50 -1.14
C LYS A 71 -13.00 -15.92 0.27
N ILE A 72 -12.41 -14.76 0.54
CA ILE A 72 -12.48 -14.10 1.85
C ILE A 72 -13.93 -13.73 2.21
N ALA A 73 -14.68 -13.15 1.27
CA ALA A 73 -16.09 -12.84 1.45
C ALA A 73 -16.92 -14.12 1.71
N ALA A 74 -16.63 -15.21 1.00
CA ALA A 74 -17.28 -16.50 1.24
C ALA A 74 -16.95 -17.06 2.64
N PHE A 75 -15.69 -16.98 3.09
CA PHE A 75 -15.29 -17.37 4.45
C PHE A 75 -15.99 -16.51 5.51
N LEU A 76 -16.10 -15.20 5.30
CA LEU A 76 -16.83 -14.29 6.19
C LEU A 76 -18.31 -14.64 6.28
N LEU A 77 -18.96 -14.88 5.15
CA LEU A 77 -20.37 -15.27 5.11
C LEU A 77 -20.60 -16.63 5.79
N LEU A 78 -19.70 -17.59 5.56
CA LEU A 78 -19.75 -18.89 6.23
C LEU A 78 -19.58 -18.73 7.75
N TYR A 79 -18.64 -17.90 8.19
CA TYR A 79 -18.39 -17.62 9.60
C TYR A 79 -19.59 -16.96 10.27
N LEU A 80 -20.17 -15.93 9.65
CA LEU A 80 -21.39 -15.26 10.13
C LEU A 80 -22.59 -16.22 10.13
N GLY A 81 -22.73 -17.06 9.11
CA GLY A 81 -23.79 -18.07 9.04
C GLY A 81 -23.68 -19.10 10.17
N LEU A 82 -22.47 -19.64 10.40
CA LEU A 82 -22.22 -20.57 11.51
C LEU A 82 -22.46 -19.90 12.87
N GLY A 83 -21.97 -18.67 13.06
CA GLY A 83 -22.24 -17.88 14.26
C GLY A 83 -23.72 -17.68 14.50
N ALA A 84 -24.47 -17.27 13.47
CA ALA A 84 -25.91 -17.05 13.57
C ALA A 84 -26.66 -18.32 13.97
N VAL A 85 -26.32 -19.48 13.39
CA VAL A 85 -26.91 -20.77 13.77
C VAL A 85 -26.60 -21.10 15.24
N CYS A 86 -25.34 -20.93 15.67
CA CYS A 86 -24.93 -21.16 17.05
C CYS A 86 -25.68 -20.26 18.05
N PHE A 87 -25.73 -18.95 17.80
CA PHE A 87 -26.40 -18.00 18.70
C PHE A 87 -27.93 -18.08 18.63
N TYR A 88 -28.49 -18.49 17.49
CA TYR A 88 -29.91 -18.83 17.39
C TYR A 88 -30.26 -20.05 18.26
N ALA A 89 -29.41 -21.08 18.29
CA ALA A 89 -29.63 -22.25 19.14
C ALA A 89 -29.61 -21.90 20.64
N VAL A 90 -28.76 -20.95 21.06
CA VAL A 90 -28.70 -20.46 22.44
C VAL A 90 -29.53 -19.19 22.68
N ARG A 91 -30.45 -18.80 21.77
CA ARG A 91 -31.22 -17.54 21.86
C ARG A 91 -31.99 -17.35 23.17
N HIS A 92 -32.42 -18.45 23.80
CA HIS A 92 -33.15 -18.41 25.07
C HIS A 92 -32.24 -18.04 26.25
N GLN A 93 -30.93 -18.20 26.08
CA GLN A 93 -29.88 -17.89 27.06
C GLN A 93 -29.26 -16.49 26.82
N ILE A 94 -29.77 -15.73 25.85
CA ILE A 94 -29.41 -14.34 25.58
C ILE A 94 -30.49 -13.43 26.16
N THR A 95 -30.07 -12.45 26.96
CA THR A 95 -30.93 -11.42 27.56
C THR A 95 -30.78 -10.10 26.82
N GLY A 96 -31.83 -9.28 26.81
CA GLY A 96 -31.83 -7.98 26.14
C GLY A 96 -33.14 -7.67 25.41
N LYS A 97 -33.18 -6.54 24.71
CA LYS A 97 -34.32 -6.18 23.84
C LYS A 97 -34.25 -7.01 22.57
N LYS A 98 -35.20 -7.93 22.37
CA LYS A 98 -35.24 -8.81 21.20
C LYS A 98 -36.20 -8.26 20.14
N THR A 99 -35.87 -8.50 18.88
CA THR A 99 -36.72 -8.17 17.73
C THR A 99 -37.09 -9.45 17.00
N ASN A 100 -36.24 -9.90 16.09
CA ASN A 100 -36.37 -11.12 15.32
C ASN A 100 -35.17 -12.02 15.64
N ASP A 101 -35.42 -13.26 16.08
CA ASP A 101 -34.38 -14.17 16.57
C ASP A 101 -33.20 -14.36 15.61
N ILE A 102 -33.46 -14.40 14.29
CA ILE A 102 -32.40 -14.61 13.28
C ILE A 102 -31.58 -13.33 13.10
N VAL A 103 -32.27 -12.19 13.00
CA VAL A 103 -31.64 -10.87 12.85
C VAL A 103 -30.83 -10.54 14.10
N ASP A 104 -31.36 -10.82 15.28
CA ASP A 104 -30.69 -10.62 16.57
C ASP A 104 -29.44 -11.48 16.70
N ALA A 105 -29.48 -12.74 16.25
CA ALA A 105 -28.31 -13.62 16.25
C ALA A 105 -27.21 -13.11 15.29
N LEU A 106 -27.58 -12.68 14.07
CA LEU A 106 -26.64 -12.08 13.12
C LEU A 106 -26.07 -10.75 13.62
N TYR A 107 -26.92 -9.90 14.20
CA TYR A 107 -26.53 -8.64 14.80
C TYR A 107 -25.55 -8.87 15.95
N PHE A 108 -25.84 -9.82 16.85
CA PHE A 108 -24.92 -10.20 17.93
C PHE A 108 -23.57 -10.70 17.40
N CYS A 109 -23.57 -11.51 16.34
CA CYS A 109 -22.32 -11.95 15.69
C CYS A 109 -21.48 -10.76 15.21
N VAL A 110 -22.08 -9.86 14.44
CA VAL A 110 -21.37 -8.69 13.89
C VAL A 110 -20.85 -7.81 15.01
N VAL A 111 -21.71 -7.41 15.95
CA VAL A 111 -21.35 -6.53 17.09
C VAL A 111 -20.21 -7.12 17.93
N THR A 112 -20.20 -8.45 18.10
CA THR A 112 -19.17 -9.17 18.85
C THR A 112 -17.87 -9.28 18.07
N MET A 113 -17.91 -9.68 16.79
CA MET A 113 -16.68 -9.86 16.00
C MET A 113 -16.00 -8.56 15.62
N THR A 114 -16.77 -7.47 15.46
CA THR A 114 -16.24 -6.13 15.16
C THR A 114 -15.92 -5.35 16.43
N THR A 115 -15.97 -6.00 17.60
CA THR A 115 -15.69 -5.41 18.92
C THR A 115 -16.49 -4.15 19.21
N ALA A 116 -17.67 -3.98 18.60
CA ALA A 116 -18.53 -2.83 18.88
C ALA A 116 -19.18 -2.98 20.26
N GLY A 117 -19.68 -4.17 20.60
CA GLY A 117 -19.98 -4.55 21.99
C GLY A 117 -20.99 -3.68 22.77
N TYR A 118 -22.10 -3.24 22.16
CA TYR A 118 -23.10 -2.39 22.85
C TYR A 118 -23.66 -2.95 24.17
N GLY A 119 -23.67 -4.27 24.35
CA GLY A 119 -24.25 -4.90 25.53
C GLY A 119 -25.78 -4.84 25.61
N ASP A 120 -26.46 -4.45 24.52
CA ASP A 120 -27.92 -4.48 24.41
C ASP A 120 -28.48 -5.90 24.30
N LEU A 121 -27.68 -6.81 23.77
CA LEU A 121 -27.84 -8.27 23.82
C LEU A 121 -26.62 -8.87 24.53
N THR A 122 -26.85 -9.68 25.56
CA THR A 122 -25.78 -10.29 26.36
C THR A 122 -26.06 -11.76 26.65
N PRO A 123 -25.04 -12.64 26.59
CA PRO A 123 -25.19 -14.03 26.99
C PRO A 123 -25.23 -14.11 28.52
N ASP A 124 -26.24 -14.78 29.07
CA ASP A 124 -26.40 -14.93 30.53
C ASP A 124 -25.84 -16.27 31.04
N SER A 125 -25.99 -17.33 30.25
CA SER A 125 -25.53 -18.68 30.62
C SER A 125 -24.01 -18.87 30.47
N VAL A 126 -23.47 -19.84 31.20
CA VAL A 126 -22.07 -20.28 31.08
C VAL A 126 -21.74 -20.73 29.65
N LEU A 127 -22.62 -21.51 29.03
CA LEU A 127 -22.43 -22.01 27.67
C LEU A 127 -22.36 -20.87 26.64
N ALA A 128 -23.31 -19.94 26.70
CA ALA A 128 -23.38 -18.81 25.76
C ALA A 128 -22.18 -17.86 25.94
N LYS A 129 -21.72 -17.66 27.19
CA LYS A 129 -20.50 -16.90 27.49
C LYS A 129 -19.25 -17.56 26.91
N LEU A 130 -19.06 -18.87 27.11
CA LEU A 130 -17.92 -19.60 26.53
C LEU A 130 -17.92 -19.58 24.99
N LEU A 131 -19.10 -19.75 24.39
CA LEU A 131 -19.26 -19.69 22.94
C LEU A 131 -18.95 -18.28 22.41
N ALA A 132 -19.42 -17.24 23.10
CA ALA A 132 -19.07 -15.84 22.78
C ALA A 132 -17.56 -15.59 22.88
N CYS A 133 -16.88 -16.09 23.93
CA CYS A 133 -15.43 -15.95 24.06
C CYS A 133 -14.68 -16.59 22.87
N ALA A 134 -15.03 -17.82 22.48
CA ALA A 134 -14.42 -18.47 21.32
C ALA A 134 -14.66 -17.67 20.03
N PHE A 135 -15.89 -17.18 19.84
CA PHE A 135 -16.29 -16.40 18.69
C PHE A 135 -15.59 -15.03 18.60
N VAL A 136 -15.33 -14.37 19.73
CA VAL A 136 -14.59 -13.08 19.74
C VAL A 136 -13.18 -13.27 19.18
N PHE A 137 -12.43 -14.27 19.65
CA PHE A 137 -11.04 -14.49 19.19
C PHE A 137 -10.97 -14.89 17.71
N SER A 138 -11.82 -15.82 17.26
CA SER A 138 -11.86 -16.20 15.85
C SER A 138 -12.34 -15.05 14.95
N GLY A 139 -13.29 -14.24 15.44
CA GLY A 139 -13.83 -13.09 14.72
C GLY A 139 -12.79 -12.00 14.51
N MET A 140 -12.06 -11.63 15.57
CA MET A 140 -10.97 -10.65 15.47
C MET A 140 -9.85 -11.11 14.52
N ALA A 141 -9.47 -12.39 14.60
CA ALA A 141 -8.48 -12.95 13.67
C ALA A 141 -8.96 -12.86 12.22
N LEU A 142 -10.23 -13.16 11.96
CA LEU A 142 -10.82 -13.06 10.63
C LEU A 142 -10.87 -11.61 10.12
N VAL A 143 -11.24 -10.65 10.96
CA VAL A 143 -11.20 -9.21 10.63
C VAL A 143 -9.78 -8.77 10.27
N GLY A 144 -8.78 -9.22 11.01
CA GLY A 144 -7.36 -8.98 10.70
C GLY A 144 -6.96 -9.54 9.33
N LEU A 145 -7.37 -10.77 9.00
CA LEU A 145 -7.09 -11.37 7.67
C LEU A 145 -7.78 -10.62 6.53
N ILE A 146 -9.03 -10.20 6.73
CA ILE A 146 -9.77 -9.36 5.78
C ILE A 146 -9.03 -8.04 5.56
N LEU A 147 -8.54 -7.44 6.64
CA LEU A 147 -7.82 -6.17 6.57
C LEU A 147 -6.51 -6.31 5.80
N SER A 148 -5.67 -7.31 6.11
CA SER A 148 -4.40 -7.53 5.42
C SER A 148 -4.60 -7.75 3.92
N LYS A 149 -5.48 -8.68 3.53
CA LYS A 149 -5.73 -8.98 2.12
C LYS A 149 -6.55 -7.91 1.39
N GLY A 150 -7.39 -7.17 2.13
CA GLY A 150 -8.14 -6.03 1.61
C GLY A 150 -7.23 -4.84 1.30
N ALA A 151 -6.24 -4.58 2.15
CA ALA A 151 -5.20 -3.59 1.89
C ALA A 151 -4.37 -3.97 0.65
N ASP A 152 -3.92 -5.22 0.55
CA ASP A 152 -3.19 -5.74 -0.62
C ASP A 152 -3.99 -5.56 -1.92
N TYR A 153 -5.29 -5.87 -1.90
CA TYR A 153 -6.16 -5.68 -3.05
C TYR A 153 -6.34 -4.20 -3.44
N LEU A 154 -6.52 -3.31 -2.46
CA LEU A 154 -6.63 -1.87 -2.71
C LEU A 154 -5.32 -1.34 -3.32
N VAL A 155 -4.17 -1.84 -2.88
CA VAL A 155 -2.87 -1.52 -3.48
C VAL A 155 -2.79 -2.01 -4.93
N GLU A 156 -3.13 -3.27 -5.18
CA GLU A 156 -3.02 -3.93 -6.48
C GLU A 156 -4.00 -3.35 -7.53
N LYS A 157 -5.24 -3.01 -7.12
CA LYS A 157 -6.23 -2.36 -7.99
C LYS A 157 -5.93 -0.90 -8.26
N GLN A 158 -5.37 -0.18 -7.29
CA GLN A 158 -4.92 1.18 -7.56
C GLN A 158 -3.78 1.18 -8.56
N GLU A 159 -2.84 0.23 -8.48
CA GLU A 159 -1.79 0.07 -9.48
C GLU A 159 -2.38 -0.31 -10.85
N ALA A 160 -3.28 -1.29 -10.93
CA ALA A 160 -3.85 -1.72 -12.21
C ALA A 160 -4.79 -0.68 -12.85
N LEU A 161 -5.62 0.04 -12.08
CA LEU A 161 -6.50 1.08 -12.60
C LEU A 161 -5.71 2.33 -12.99
N ILE A 162 -4.72 2.73 -12.20
CA ILE A 162 -3.82 3.83 -12.54
C ILE A 162 -3.02 3.44 -13.79
N VAL A 163 -2.44 2.25 -13.89
CA VAL A 163 -1.70 1.80 -15.09
C VAL A 163 -2.60 1.67 -16.32
N LYS A 164 -3.83 1.14 -16.19
CA LYS A 164 -4.77 0.97 -17.31
C LYS A 164 -5.34 2.31 -17.79
N THR A 165 -5.65 3.24 -16.88
CA THR A 165 -5.99 4.62 -17.27
C THR A 165 -4.77 5.38 -17.77
N MET A 166 -3.56 5.13 -17.25
CA MET A 166 -2.31 5.73 -17.75
C MET A 166 -1.94 5.23 -19.15
N HIS A 167 -2.23 3.97 -19.51
CA HIS A 167 -2.00 3.47 -20.88
C HIS A 167 -3.00 4.05 -21.89
N MET A 168 -4.27 4.23 -21.52
CA MET A 168 -5.28 4.88 -22.38
C MET A 168 -5.09 6.41 -22.46
N ARG A 169 -4.56 7.04 -21.39
CA ARG A 169 -4.38 8.50 -21.29
C ARG A 169 -2.93 8.96 -21.54
N LYS A 170 -2.02 8.04 -21.89
CA LYS A 170 -0.60 8.30 -22.27
C LYS A 170 -0.44 9.25 -23.46
N LYS A 171 -1.54 9.50 -24.21
CA LYS A 171 -1.56 10.44 -25.34
C LYS A 171 -1.97 11.88 -24.95
N LEU A 172 -2.44 12.13 -23.72
CA LEU A 172 -2.98 13.45 -23.32
C LEU A 172 -2.49 13.97 -21.94
N VAL A 173 -2.02 13.11 -21.02
CA VAL A 173 -1.57 13.56 -19.69
C VAL A 173 -0.05 13.63 -19.62
N SER A 174 0.46 14.82 -19.28
CA SER A 174 1.89 15.10 -19.10
C SER A 174 2.56 14.13 -18.13
N SER A 175 3.78 13.70 -18.47
CA SER A 175 4.63 12.83 -17.64
C SER A 175 4.81 13.33 -16.20
N ASP A 176 4.75 14.64 -16.00
CA ASP A 176 4.98 15.29 -14.71
C ASP A 176 3.82 15.05 -13.74
N ILE A 177 2.57 15.05 -14.23
CA ILE A 177 1.37 14.75 -13.43
C ILE A 177 1.39 13.29 -12.98
N LEU A 178 1.86 12.38 -13.84
CA LEU A 178 1.94 10.96 -13.48
C LEU A 178 2.98 10.71 -12.38
N LYS A 179 4.14 11.35 -12.47
CA LYS A 179 5.17 11.30 -11.42
C LYS A 179 4.70 11.88 -10.10
N GLU A 180 3.91 12.95 -10.14
CA GLU A 180 3.33 13.54 -8.92
C GLU A 180 2.30 12.63 -8.25
N ILE A 181 1.45 11.97 -9.04
CA ILE A 181 0.49 10.97 -8.54
C ILE A 181 1.23 9.77 -7.93
N GLU A 182 2.27 9.28 -8.59
CA GLU A 182 3.08 8.16 -8.09
C GLU A 182 3.80 8.53 -6.79
N THR A 183 4.36 9.74 -6.70
CA THR A 183 5.07 10.25 -5.51
C THR A 183 4.13 10.44 -4.30
N ASN A 184 2.85 10.73 -4.55
CA ASN A 184 1.85 11.03 -3.52
C ASN A 184 0.77 9.94 -3.40
N LYS A 185 0.99 8.74 -3.95
CA LYS A 185 0.02 7.63 -3.98
C LYS A 185 -0.60 7.35 -2.61
N THR A 186 0.23 7.27 -1.57
CA THR A 186 -0.21 7.02 -0.18
C THR A 186 -1.10 8.14 0.38
N LYS A 187 -0.87 9.40 -0.04
CA LYS A 187 -1.72 10.54 0.37
C LYS A 187 -3.11 10.42 -0.22
N TYR A 188 -3.23 10.00 -1.48
CA TYR A 188 -4.54 9.79 -2.11
C TYR A 188 -5.27 8.58 -1.53
N LYS A 189 -4.56 7.49 -1.20
CA LYS A 189 -5.14 6.34 -0.45
C LYS A 189 -5.79 6.79 0.86
N PHE A 190 -5.03 7.52 1.67
CA PHE A 190 -5.50 8.07 2.93
C PHE A 190 -6.69 9.01 2.75
N LEU A 191 -6.62 9.93 1.77
CA LEU A 191 -7.71 10.87 1.50
C LEU A 191 -8.99 10.16 1.06
N LEU A 192 -8.89 9.14 0.21
CA LEU A 192 -10.03 8.34 -0.23
C LEU A 192 -10.69 7.61 0.95
N ALA A 193 -9.89 6.99 1.83
CA ALA A 193 -10.40 6.33 3.03
C ALA A 193 -11.06 7.33 4.00
N LEU A 194 -10.49 8.52 4.17
CA LEU A 194 -11.07 9.58 4.99
C LEU A 194 -12.43 10.06 4.43
N ILE A 195 -12.53 10.28 3.12
CA ILE A 195 -13.80 10.68 2.48
C ILE A 195 -14.85 9.58 2.66
N PHE A 196 -14.48 8.31 2.45
CA PHE A 196 -15.41 7.19 2.62
C PHE A 196 -15.88 7.03 4.07
N LEU A 197 -14.99 7.24 5.05
CA LEU A 197 -15.33 7.26 6.47
C LEU A 197 -16.35 8.36 6.80
N LEU A 198 -16.17 9.57 6.26
CA LEU A 198 -17.12 10.68 6.43
C LEU A 198 -18.48 10.38 5.81
N ILE A 199 -18.51 9.73 4.64
CA ILE A 199 -19.77 9.28 4.00
C ILE A 199 -20.48 8.28 4.92
N LEU A 200 -19.77 7.31 5.49
CA LEU A 200 -20.35 6.31 6.40
C LEU A 200 -20.93 6.95 7.68
N ILE A 201 -20.23 7.94 8.24
CA ILE A 201 -20.72 8.72 9.39
C ILE A 201 -22.03 9.45 9.03
N PHE A 202 -22.06 10.09 7.87
CA PHE A 202 -23.24 10.83 7.40
C PHE A 202 -24.42 9.89 7.14
N THR A 203 -24.21 8.80 6.40
CA THR A 203 -25.24 7.79 6.12
C THR A 203 -25.77 7.16 7.40
N GLY A 204 -24.90 6.82 8.36
CA GLY A 204 -25.32 6.30 9.66
C GLY A 204 -26.19 7.30 10.42
N THR A 205 -25.77 8.56 10.50
CA THR A 205 -26.49 9.60 11.26
C THR A 205 -27.89 9.84 10.70
N ILE A 206 -28.02 9.92 9.36
CA ILE A 206 -29.33 10.04 8.71
C ILE A 206 -30.18 8.80 9.00
N PHE A 207 -29.60 7.60 8.90
CA PHE A 207 -30.35 6.38 9.14
C PHE A 207 -30.90 6.29 10.57
N LEU A 208 -30.08 6.58 11.59
CA LEU A 208 -30.49 6.51 13.00
C LEU A 208 -31.56 7.56 13.34
N THR A 209 -31.49 8.76 12.76
CA THR A 209 -32.50 9.79 12.99
C THR A 209 -33.84 9.43 12.35
N LEU A 210 -33.84 8.80 11.17
CA LEU A 210 -35.07 8.41 10.46
C LEU A 210 -35.72 7.12 11.00
N VAL A 211 -34.91 6.10 11.32
CA VAL A 211 -35.41 4.75 11.66
C VAL A 211 -35.54 4.57 13.17
N GLU A 212 -34.52 4.94 13.93
CA GLU A 212 -34.50 4.80 15.40
C GLU A 212 -35.11 6.04 16.11
N LYS A 213 -35.46 7.09 15.34
CA LYS A 213 -36.06 8.35 15.84
C LYS A 213 -35.21 9.04 16.91
N LEU A 214 -33.89 8.88 16.83
CA LEU A 214 -32.95 9.56 17.72
C LEU A 214 -32.79 11.03 17.31
N ASP A 215 -32.51 11.89 18.29
CA ASP A 215 -32.07 13.24 18.01
C ASP A 215 -30.76 13.24 17.20
N ILE A 216 -30.54 14.27 16.37
CA ILE A 216 -29.39 14.35 15.46
C ILE A 216 -28.07 14.22 16.22
N ILE A 217 -27.97 14.82 17.41
CA ILE A 217 -26.75 14.79 18.22
C ILE A 217 -26.50 13.38 18.77
N ASN A 218 -27.53 12.74 19.31
CA ASN A 218 -27.45 11.39 19.86
C ASN A 218 -27.19 10.35 18.76
N ALA A 219 -27.78 10.53 17.58
CA ALA A 219 -27.52 9.70 16.41
C ALA A 219 -26.05 9.83 15.96
N PHE A 220 -25.53 11.05 15.84
CA PHE A 220 -24.14 11.28 15.49
C PHE A 220 -23.17 10.70 16.53
N TYR A 221 -23.48 10.88 17.82
CA TYR A 221 -22.71 10.31 18.92
C TYR A 221 -22.67 8.78 18.86
N CYS A 222 -23.84 8.15 18.70
CA CYS A 222 -23.95 6.69 18.56
C CYS A 222 -23.15 6.18 17.35
N VAL A 223 -23.25 6.86 16.21
CA VAL A 223 -22.48 6.52 15.00
C VAL A 223 -20.98 6.62 15.25
N CYS A 224 -20.50 7.70 15.86
CA CYS A 224 -19.10 7.85 16.22
C CYS A 224 -18.65 6.72 17.17
N ALA A 225 -19.40 6.46 18.24
CA ALA A 225 -19.11 5.40 19.20
C ALA A 225 -19.10 4.01 18.57
N THR A 226 -19.92 3.78 17.54
CA THR A 226 -20.00 2.51 16.83
C THR A 226 -18.81 2.30 15.91
N ILE A 227 -18.52 3.28 15.05
CA ILE A 227 -17.45 3.18 14.05
C ILE A 227 -16.11 3.03 14.75
N THR A 228 -15.90 3.77 15.85
CA THR A 228 -14.69 3.70 16.69
C THR A 228 -14.64 2.49 17.62
N THR A 229 -15.63 1.58 17.53
CA THR A 229 -15.73 0.37 18.36
C THR A 229 -15.71 0.64 19.87
N LEU A 230 -16.17 1.83 20.29
CA LEU A 230 -16.35 2.20 21.70
C LEU A 230 -17.61 1.54 22.27
N GLY A 231 -18.74 1.67 21.55
CA GLY A 231 -20.03 1.03 21.84
C GLY A 231 -20.49 1.09 23.29
N TYR A 232 -20.64 2.30 23.85
CA TYR A 232 -21.10 2.51 25.22
C TYR A 232 -22.46 1.88 25.56
N GLY A 233 -23.31 1.63 24.55
CA GLY A 233 -24.58 0.91 24.73
C GLY A 233 -25.74 1.76 25.24
N ASP A 234 -25.53 3.05 25.46
CA ASP A 234 -26.55 4.02 25.85
C ASP A 234 -27.57 4.27 24.72
N TYR A 235 -27.09 4.28 23.48
CA TYR A 235 -27.90 4.22 22.27
C TYR A 235 -27.50 3.00 21.42
N SER A 236 -28.48 2.28 20.90
CA SER A 236 -28.27 1.08 20.09
C SER A 236 -29.40 0.88 19.07
N PHE A 237 -29.16 0.00 18.11
CA PHE A 237 -30.13 -0.38 17.08
C PHE A 237 -31.22 -1.27 17.70
N SER A 238 -32.32 -0.64 18.12
CA SER A 238 -33.42 -1.32 18.83
C SER A 238 -34.53 -1.78 17.90
N THR A 239 -34.65 -1.18 16.71
CA THR A 239 -35.65 -1.59 15.71
C THR A 239 -35.17 -2.76 14.87
N GLU A 240 -36.09 -3.60 14.37
CA GLU A 240 -35.76 -4.70 13.46
C GLU A 240 -35.03 -4.19 12.20
N GLY A 241 -35.55 -3.12 11.59
CA GLY A 241 -34.92 -2.48 10.43
C GLY A 241 -33.55 -1.91 10.74
N GLY A 242 -33.37 -1.35 11.95
CA GLY A 242 -32.09 -0.85 12.41
C GLY A 242 -31.03 -1.93 12.57
N ARG A 243 -31.42 -3.10 13.10
CA ARG A 243 -30.50 -4.24 13.23
C ARG A 243 -30.07 -4.81 11.89
N ILE A 244 -30.99 -4.91 10.92
CA ILE A 244 -30.66 -5.34 9.55
C ILE A 244 -29.62 -4.39 8.92
N PHE A 245 -29.83 -3.07 9.06
CA PHE A 245 -28.87 -2.08 8.59
C PHE A 245 -27.53 -2.20 9.32
N ALA A 246 -27.56 -2.34 10.64
CA ALA A 246 -26.37 -2.43 11.48
C ALA A 246 -25.45 -3.60 11.10
N VAL A 247 -26.01 -4.78 10.77
CA VAL A 247 -25.23 -5.97 10.36
C VAL A 247 -24.27 -5.64 9.22
N LEU A 248 -24.74 -4.95 8.17
CA LEU A 248 -23.90 -4.60 7.02
C LEU A 248 -23.07 -3.33 7.26
N TRP A 249 -23.66 -2.34 7.91
CA TRP A 249 -23.04 -1.03 8.09
C TRP A 249 -21.91 -1.06 9.13
N ILE A 250 -22.07 -1.76 10.25
CA ILE A 250 -21.01 -1.91 11.27
C ILE A 250 -19.82 -2.65 10.67
N LEU A 251 -20.06 -3.74 9.94
CA LEU A 251 -18.99 -4.50 9.30
C LEU A 251 -18.21 -3.65 8.29
N THR A 252 -18.91 -2.91 7.44
CA THR A 252 -18.27 -2.03 6.44
C THR A 252 -17.50 -0.88 7.10
N SER A 253 -18.08 -0.26 8.13
CA SER A 253 -17.48 0.90 8.78
C SER A 253 -16.28 0.57 9.66
N THR A 254 -16.28 -0.57 10.34
CA THR A 254 -15.13 -1.03 11.12
C THR A 254 -13.95 -1.42 10.24
N ILE A 255 -14.19 -2.09 9.10
CA ILE A 255 -13.15 -2.33 8.09
C ILE A 255 -12.60 -1.00 7.53
N CYS A 256 -13.47 -0.05 7.22
CA CYS A 256 -13.06 1.27 6.75
C CYS A 256 -12.20 2.02 7.77
N LEU A 257 -12.57 2.00 9.05
CA LEU A 257 -11.79 2.64 10.11
C LEU A 257 -10.41 1.99 10.26
N ALA A 258 -10.35 0.66 10.24
CA ALA A 258 -9.09 -0.07 10.32
C ALA A 258 -8.15 0.27 9.14
N GLN A 259 -8.70 0.38 7.92
CA GLN A 259 -7.93 0.83 6.75
C GLN A 259 -7.45 2.27 6.88
N PHE A 260 -8.28 3.17 7.43
CA PHE A 260 -7.88 4.55 7.69
C PHE A 260 -6.65 4.62 8.60
N PHE A 261 -6.62 3.85 9.69
CA PHE A 261 -5.46 3.80 10.59
C PHE A 261 -4.22 3.19 9.93
N LEU A 262 -4.38 2.14 9.10
CA LEU A 262 -3.26 1.58 8.34
C LEU A 262 -2.66 2.60 7.39
N TYR A 263 -3.47 3.31 6.60
CA TYR A 263 -2.98 4.35 5.70
C TYR A 263 -2.37 5.55 6.44
N LEU A 264 -2.88 5.88 7.63
CA LEU A 264 -2.26 6.89 8.48
C LEU A 264 -0.85 6.46 8.93
N ALA A 265 -0.69 5.18 9.32
CA ALA A 265 0.59 4.61 9.70
C ALA A 265 1.57 4.54 8.50
N GLU A 266 1.10 4.13 7.32
CA GLU A 266 1.87 4.15 6.07
C GLU A 266 2.34 5.56 5.74
N LEU A 267 1.44 6.55 5.81
CA LEU A 267 1.79 7.95 5.55
C LEU A 267 2.85 8.50 6.49
N ASN A 268 2.74 8.18 7.78
CA ASN A 268 3.71 8.63 8.76
C ASN A 268 5.07 7.96 8.53
N THR A 269 5.06 6.67 8.24
CA THR A 269 6.27 5.88 7.94
C THR A 269 6.95 6.39 6.68
N GLU A 270 6.20 6.65 5.61
CA GLU A 270 6.75 7.16 4.35
C GLU A 270 7.35 8.57 4.52
N LYS A 271 6.69 9.46 5.26
CA LYS A 271 7.25 10.79 5.60
C LYS A 271 8.57 10.67 6.34
N ARG A 272 8.63 9.78 7.34
CA ARG A 272 9.84 9.52 8.12
C ARG A 272 10.95 8.93 7.27
N GLN A 273 10.65 7.96 6.40
CA GLN A 273 11.61 7.36 5.47
C GLN A 273 12.16 8.39 4.47
N LYS A 274 11.31 9.23 3.87
CA LYS A 274 11.76 10.30 2.96
C LYS A 274 12.63 11.33 3.68
N ALA A 275 12.31 11.68 4.92
CA ALA A 275 13.12 12.59 5.72
C ALA A 275 14.50 12.00 6.04
N LEU A 276 14.57 10.71 6.42
CA LEU A 276 15.82 10.01 6.68
C LEU A 276 16.69 9.96 5.42
N VAL A 277 16.13 9.50 4.29
CA VAL A 277 16.84 9.47 3.00
C VAL A 277 17.39 10.85 2.64
N LYS A 278 16.57 11.90 2.77
CA LYS A 278 17.02 13.27 2.50
C LYS A 278 18.15 13.69 3.45
N CYS A 279 18.06 13.35 4.73
CA CYS A 279 19.09 13.66 5.72
C CYS A 279 20.42 12.97 5.37
N VAL A 280 20.40 11.67 5.06
CA VAL A 280 21.59 10.88 4.70
C VAL A 280 22.27 11.39 3.42
N LEU A 281 21.47 11.81 2.43
CA LEU A 281 21.98 12.32 1.15
C LEU A 281 22.48 13.77 1.22
N THR A 282 21.94 14.59 2.14
CA THR A 282 22.33 16.01 2.25
C THR A 282 23.37 16.28 3.33
N ARG A 283 23.59 15.33 4.24
CA ARG A 283 24.64 15.41 5.26
C ARG A 283 26.03 15.43 4.58
N PRO A 284 26.95 16.32 5.02
CA PRO A 284 28.33 16.30 4.57
C PRO A 284 29.02 14.99 4.95
N VAL A 285 29.82 14.45 4.03
CA VAL A 285 30.61 13.22 4.24
C VAL A 285 31.82 13.55 5.12
N THR A 286 32.04 12.76 6.18
CA THR A 286 33.21 12.87 7.06
C THR A 286 34.30 11.86 6.68
N ASN A 287 35.49 11.97 7.27
CA ASN A 287 36.56 10.98 7.06
C ASN A 287 36.18 9.60 7.61
N GLU A 288 35.52 9.56 8.78
CA GLU A 288 34.98 8.32 9.35
C GLU A 288 33.95 7.66 8.42
N ASP A 289 33.14 8.46 7.72
CA ASP A 289 32.18 7.95 6.72
C ASP A 289 32.89 7.35 5.49
N LEU A 290 34.09 7.85 5.13
CA LEU A 290 34.89 7.30 4.04
C LEU A 290 35.60 6.02 4.46
N GLU A 291 36.19 5.99 5.66
CA GLU A 291 36.79 4.78 6.22
C GLU A 291 35.76 3.66 6.39
N ALA A 292 34.52 3.99 6.77
CA ALA A 292 33.43 3.01 6.87
C ALA A 292 32.86 2.57 5.50
N ALA A 293 33.13 3.31 4.43
CA ALA A 293 32.68 3.00 3.08
C ALA A 293 33.72 2.17 2.31
N ASP A 294 34.99 2.24 2.69
CA ASP A 294 36.10 1.43 2.17
C ASP A 294 35.92 -0.03 2.60
N ILE A 295 35.43 -0.89 1.71
CA ILE A 295 35.10 -2.29 2.04
C ILE A 295 36.34 -3.17 1.88
N ASP A 296 37.25 -2.80 0.98
CA ASP A 296 38.47 -3.56 0.65
C ASP A 296 39.73 -3.08 1.40
N ASP A 297 39.59 -2.08 2.27
CA ASP A 297 40.65 -1.47 3.08
C ASP A 297 41.83 -0.93 2.24
N ASN A 298 41.57 -0.49 1.01
CA ASN A 298 42.63 0.00 0.10
C ASN A 298 42.98 1.48 0.31
N GLY A 299 42.22 2.20 1.14
CA GLY A 299 42.39 3.62 1.47
C GLY A 299 41.71 4.59 0.49
N ALA A 300 40.93 4.10 -0.47
CA ALA A 300 40.22 4.87 -1.48
C ALA A 300 38.85 4.29 -1.80
N VAL A 301 37.80 5.10 -1.59
CA VAL A 301 36.42 4.68 -1.83
C VAL A 301 36.04 4.85 -3.29
N ASP A 302 35.64 3.76 -3.94
CA ASP A 302 35.14 3.79 -5.30
C ASP A 302 33.67 4.25 -5.38
N ALA A 303 33.14 4.42 -6.61
CA ALA A 303 31.76 4.86 -6.78
C ALA A 303 30.73 3.81 -6.33
N ALA A 304 31.06 2.53 -6.36
CA ALA A 304 30.18 1.43 -5.98
C ALA A 304 30.10 1.30 -4.44
N GLU A 305 31.25 1.33 -3.76
CA GLU A 305 31.42 1.39 -2.32
C GLU A 305 30.72 2.59 -1.71
N PHE A 306 30.87 3.78 -2.31
CA PHE A 306 30.15 4.97 -1.85
C PHE A 306 28.62 4.79 -1.96
N VAL A 307 28.15 4.16 -3.04
CA VAL A 307 26.71 3.87 -3.22
C VAL A 307 26.24 2.82 -2.23
N LEU A 308 27.00 1.74 -2.01
CA LEU A 308 26.70 0.70 -1.01
C LEU A 308 26.64 1.29 0.39
N TYR A 309 27.61 2.11 0.77
CA TYR A 309 27.62 2.85 2.03
C TYR A 309 26.36 3.71 2.20
N LYS A 310 26.02 4.52 1.18
CA LYS A 310 24.81 5.36 1.24
C LYS A 310 23.53 4.54 1.28
N LEU A 311 23.46 3.38 0.60
CA LEU A 311 22.31 2.48 0.66
C LEU A 311 22.17 1.84 2.05
N LYS A 312 23.29 1.47 2.68
CA LYS A 312 23.37 0.94 4.04
C LYS A 312 22.90 1.97 5.08
N GLU A 313 23.42 3.20 5.00
CA GLU A 313 22.99 4.32 5.87
C GLU A 313 21.50 4.68 5.70
N MET A 314 20.96 4.55 4.49
CA MET A 314 19.52 4.73 4.24
C MET A 314 18.67 3.56 4.77
N GLY A 315 19.28 2.49 5.30
CA GLY A 315 18.61 1.27 5.74
C GLY A 315 17.93 0.51 4.61
N LYS A 316 18.45 0.62 3.38
CA LYS A 316 17.95 -0.10 2.20
C LYS A 316 18.56 -1.48 2.05
N ILE A 317 19.79 -1.63 2.52
CA ILE A 317 20.54 -2.89 2.57
C ILE A 317 21.13 -3.02 3.97
N THR A 318 21.18 -4.25 4.49
CA THR A 318 21.86 -4.58 5.74
C THR A 318 23.29 -5.06 5.46
N GLN A 319 24.13 -5.17 6.50
CA GLN A 319 25.50 -5.67 6.31
C GLN A 319 25.47 -7.16 5.90
N GLU A 320 24.51 -7.89 6.42
CA GLU A 320 24.26 -9.30 6.12
C GLU A 320 23.91 -9.49 4.64
N ASP A 321 23.08 -8.60 4.07
CA ASP A 321 22.76 -8.62 2.64
C ASP A 321 24.01 -8.45 1.77
N ILE A 322 24.92 -7.54 2.17
CA ILE A 322 26.18 -7.31 1.45
C ILE A 322 27.07 -8.54 1.55
N LEU A 323 27.20 -9.14 2.74
CA LEU A 323 28.04 -10.32 2.95
C LEU A 323 27.56 -11.53 2.13
N LEU A 324 26.25 -11.77 2.07
CA LEU A 324 25.68 -12.86 1.27
C LEU A 324 25.97 -12.70 -0.23
N VAL A 325 25.82 -11.48 -0.75
CA VAL A 325 26.11 -11.20 -2.17
C VAL A 325 27.60 -11.30 -2.45
N MET A 326 28.46 -10.88 -1.52
CA MET A 326 29.91 -11.01 -1.66
C MET A 326 30.37 -12.46 -1.56
N GLU A 327 29.73 -13.30 -0.74
CA GLU A 327 30.02 -14.74 -0.68
C GLU A 327 29.68 -15.42 -2.02
N GLU A 328 28.51 -15.13 -2.60
CA GLU A 328 28.14 -15.61 -3.93
C GLU A 328 29.13 -15.11 -5.01
N PHE A 329 29.57 -13.86 -4.91
CA PHE A 329 30.60 -13.32 -5.80
C PHE A 329 31.90 -14.10 -5.70
N HIS A 330 32.39 -14.41 -4.49
CA HIS A 330 33.62 -15.17 -4.27
C HIS A 330 33.51 -16.62 -4.71
N GLU A 331 32.33 -17.25 -4.60
CA GLU A 331 32.11 -18.60 -5.15
C GLU A 331 32.17 -18.61 -6.68
N LEU A 332 31.67 -17.54 -7.31
CA LEU A 332 31.69 -17.39 -8.76
C LEU A 332 33.06 -16.97 -9.29
N ASP A 333 33.86 -16.22 -8.52
CA ASP A 333 35.20 -15.73 -8.87
C ASP A 333 36.27 -16.81 -8.69
N VAL A 334 36.17 -17.88 -9.50
CA VAL A 334 37.05 -19.06 -9.43
C VAL A 334 38.52 -18.68 -9.62
N ASP A 335 38.82 -17.69 -10.45
CA ASP A 335 40.18 -17.22 -10.72
C ASP A 335 40.71 -16.20 -9.69
N GLN A 336 39.88 -15.81 -8.72
CA GLN A 336 40.17 -14.81 -7.68
C GLN A 336 40.68 -13.48 -8.26
N SER A 337 40.22 -13.12 -9.46
CA SER A 337 40.64 -11.89 -10.12
C SER A 337 40.00 -10.64 -9.49
N GLY A 338 38.98 -10.81 -8.64
CA GLY A 338 38.15 -9.72 -8.14
C GLY A 338 37.18 -9.20 -9.19
N THR A 339 37.02 -9.91 -10.32
CA THR A 339 36.10 -9.54 -11.40
C THR A 339 35.47 -10.78 -12.03
N LEU A 340 34.15 -10.82 -12.19
CA LEU A 340 33.51 -11.95 -12.85
C LEU A 340 33.66 -11.88 -14.37
N SER A 341 34.42 -12.81 -14.93
CA SER A 341 34.55 -13.01 -16.38
C SER A 341 33.65 -14.15 -16.87
N LEU A 342 33.46 -14.25 -18.19
CA LEU A 342 32.68 -15.34 -18.79
C LEU A 342 33.29 -16.72 -18.48
N SER A 343 34.61 -16.76 -18.32
CA SER A 343 35.40 -17.93 -17.97
C SER A 343 35.01 -18.46 -16.59
N ASP A 344 34.87 -17.57 -15.61
CA ASP A 344 34.57 -17.93 -14.22
C ASP A 344 33.18 -18.54 -14.09
N ILE A 345 32.20 -17.98 -14.82
CA ILE A 345 30.84 -18.52 -14.90
C ILE A 345 30.84 -19.93 -15.50
N THR A 346 31.61 -20.16 -16.57
CA THR A 346 31.69 -21.51 -17.19
C THR A 346 32.39 -22.54 -16.29
N LEU A 347 33.38 -22.11 -15.50
CA LEU A 347 34.10 -22.96 -14.56
C LEU A 347 33.24 -23.29 -13.33
N ALA A 348 32.53 -22.31 -12.78
CA ALA A 348 31.57 -22.51 -11.70
C ALA A 348 30.43 -23.46 -12.10
N GLN A 349 29.91 -23.36 -13.33
CA GLN A 349 28.87 -24.25 -13.85
C GLN A 349 29.34 -25.67 -14.18
N SER A 350 30.64 -25.86 -14.42
CA SER A 350 31.21 -27.18 -14.73
C SER A 350 31.67 -27.96 -13.50
N SER A 351 31.72 -27.32 -12.33
CA SER A 351 31.95 -27.98 -11.04
C SER A 351 30.63 -28.59 -10.52
N PRO A 352 30.55 -29.91 -10.30
CA PRO A 352 29.32 -30.54 -9.82
C PRO A 352 29.05 -30.14 -8.36
N GLN A 353 28.01 -29.34 -8.13
CA GLN A 353 27.56 -28.90 -6.82
C GLN A 353 27.09 -30.12 -5.99
N ALA A 354 27.61 -30.24 -4.77
CA ALA A 354 27.15 -31.20 -3.77
C ALA A 354 25.65 -31.06 -3.53
N THR A 355 24.98 -32.21 -3.58
CA THR A 355 23.55 -32.42 -3.37
C THR A 355 22.98 -31.72 -2.13
N HIS A 356 21.85 -31.03 -2.33
CA HIS A 356 20.85 -30.75 -1.31
C HIS A 356 20.68 -31.93 -0.32
N PRO A 357 20.72 -31.73 1.01
CA PRO A 357 20.24 -32.74 1.94
C PRO A 357 18.72 -32.80 1.82
N THR A 358 18.23 -33.81 1.10
CA THR A 358 16.84 -34.22 1.14
C THR A 358 16.55 -34.73 2.55
N SER A 359 15.70 -34.01 3.27
CA SER A 359 15.13 -34.45 4.54
C SER A 359 14.14 -35.59 4.26
N ASP A 360 14.66 -36.80 4.11
CA ASP A 360 13.83 -38.01 4.11
C ASP A 360 14.39 -38.97 5.16
N MET A 361 14.14 -38.65 6.42
CA MET A 361 14.35 -39.58 7.53
C MET A 361 12.99 -40.09 8.00
N LYS A 362 12.46 -41.02 7.20
CA LYS A 362 11.55 -42.06 7.65
C LYS A 362 12.30 -42.95 8.64
N ARG A 363 11.80 -43.10 9.86
CA ARG A 363 12.06 -44.27 10.71
C ARG A 363 11.03 -44.36 11.85
N PRO A 364 10.89 -45.54 12.48
CA PRO A 364 9.68 -46.37 12.45
C PRO A 364 8.88 -46.36 13.76
#